data_AF-A0A2P2LCW2-F1
#
_entry.id   AF-A0A2P2LCW2-F1
#
_cell.length_a   1.000
_cell.length_b   1.000
_cell.length_c   1.000
_cell.angle_alpha   90.00
_cell.angle_beta   90.00
_cell.angle_gamma   90.00
#
_symmetry.space_group_name_H-M   'P 1'
#
loop_
_entity.id
_entity.type
_entity.pdbx_description
1 polymer ?
#
loop_
_entity_poly.entity_id
_entity_poly.type
_entity_poly.pdbx_seq_one_letter_code
_entity_poly.pdbx_strand_id
1 'polypeptide(L)'
;MHRDVVTHVAVSAAEYFMTGSLDGHLKFWKKKATGIEFAKHFRSHLGPIEGLAISVDGLLCSTISNDQSVKIYDVVNYDMMAMIWLPFVPGCVEWVYKQGDARARIAISERSSSSVHIYDARDGSNEPIISREVHLGPVKVMKYNHAFDTVISADEKGIIEYWKPATLQFPEGEVNFKLKSDTNLFEILKCKTSVSTIEVSPDGKQFSITSPDRRIRVFWFRTGKLRRVYDESLEVAQDLQRSGSPLYQLEAIDFGRRMAVEKEIEKTEMAPQPNAIFDESSNFLIYATLLGIKIVNLHTNKVSRILGKVESNERYLQIALYQGDRGSKKVRKIPSAAVNVNESKDPLTDPTLLCCAFKKHRIYLFSRREPEEPEDPTKGRDVFNEKPPPDELLAASDIGKAATTSLPDNVILHTTMGDVHMKLYPEECPKTVENFTTHCRNGYYDNLIFHRVIKGFMIQTGDPLGDGTGGQSIWGREFEDEFHKSLRHDRPFTVSMANAGPNTNGSQFFITTVATPWLDNKHTVFGRVIKGMDVVQAIEKVKTDRADKPYQDVKILNITVPKS
;
A
#
# COMPACT_ATOMS: atom_id res chain seq x y z
N MET A 1 6.76 8.94 3.56
CA MET A 1 6.51 7.52 3.24
C MET A 1 7.62 6.68 3.86
N HIS A 2 7.41 5.38 4.09
CA HIS A 2 8.56 4.52 4.42
C HIS A 2 9.47 4.39 3.20
N ARG A 3 10.76 4.14 3.44
CA ARG A 3 11.74 3.94 2.36
C ARG A 3 11.71 2.50 1.85
N ASP A 4 11.45 1.55 2.74
CA ASP A 4 11.28 0.15 2.42
C ASP A 4 9.83 -0.32 2.69
N VAL A 5 9.56 -1.60 2.42
CA VAL A 5 8.26 -2.25 2.55
C VAL A 5 7.71 -2.09 3.97
N VAL A 6 6.47 -1.62 4.06
CA VAL A 6 5.75 -1.55 5.34
C VAL A 6 5.18 -2.91 5.64
N THR A 7 5.61 -3.49 6.76
CA THR A 7 5.25 -4.86 7.16
C THR A 7 4.20 -4.87 8.26
N HIS A 8 4.17 -3.84 9.11
CA HIS A 8 3.29 -3.76 10.27
C HIS A 8 2.47 -2.47 10.27
N VAL A 9 1.21 -2.60 10.69
CA VAL A 9 0.35 -1.47 11.03
C VAL A 9 -0.44 -1.82 12.28
N ALA A 10 -0.48 -0.91 13.25
CA ALA A 10 -1.20 -1.13 14.49
C ALA A 10 -1.83 0.19 14.96
N VAL A 11 -3.07 0.13 15.43
CA VAL A 11 -3.84 1.30 15.87
C VAL A 11 -3.87 1.35 17.39
N SER A 12 -3.51 2.51 17.95
CA SER A 12 -3.70 2.81 19.37
C SER A 12 -5.11 3.29 19.63
N ALA A 13 -5.61 3.04 20.85
CA ALA A 13 -6.85 3.64 21.33
C ALA A 13 -6.81 5.18 21.36
N ALA A 14 -5.63 5.81 21.34
CA ALA A 14 -5.41 7.23 21.59
C ALA A 14 -5.30 8.11 20.31
N GLU A 15 -6.15 7.94 19.29
CA GLU A 15 -6.06 8.67 18.00
C GLU A 15 -4.78 8.45 17.18
N TYR A 16 -3.86 7.60 17.65
CA TYR A 16 -2.59 7.34 17.00
C TYR A 16 -2.58 5.98 16.32
N PHE A 17 -1.73 5.83 15.32
CA PHE A 17 -1.37 4.52 14.78
C PHE A 17 0.11 4.51 14.41
N MET A 18 0.68 3.31 14.39
CA MET A 18 2.09 3.09 14.16
C MET A 18 2.29 2.16 12.99
N THR A 19 3.35 2.40 12.24
CA THR A 19 3.74 1.56 11.11
C THR A 19 5.20 1.18 11.21
N GLY A 20 5.50 -0.10 10.95
CA GLY A 20 6.85 -0.66 10.98
C GLY A 20 7.25 -1.19 9.62
N SER A 21 8.52 -1.05 9.27
CA SER A 21 9.08 -1.44 7.98
C SER A 21 10.17 -2.51 8.07
N LEU A 22 10.50 -3.10 6.91
CA LEU A 22 11.52 -4.13 6.75
C LEU A 22 12.96 -3.62 6.99
N ASP A 23 13.19 -2.31 6.91
CA ASP A 23 14.48 -1.66 7.17
C ASP A 23 14.63 -1.14 8.60
N GLY A 24 13.73 -1.53 9.52
CA GLY A 24 13.86 -1.24 10.94
C GLY A 24 13.30 0.10 11.40
N HIS A 25 12.51 0.78 10.55
CA HIS A 25 11.95 2.09 10.87
C HIS A 25 10.53 2.00 11.43
N LEU A 26 10.30 2.70 12.54
CA LEU A 26 8.99 2.87 13.16
C LEU A 26 8.52 4.31 12.92
N LYS A 27 7.27 4.46 12.48
CA LYS A 27 6.64 5.77 12.31
C LYS A 27 5.35 5.87 13.11
N PHE A 28 5.19 7.01 13.77
CA PHE A 28 3.99 7.41 14.49
C PHE A 28 3.17 8.36 13.63
N TRP A 29 1.87 8.13 13.63
CA TRP A 29 0.92 8.88 12.85
C TRP A 29 -0.25 9.26 13.74
N LYS A 30 -0.78 10.46 13.55
CA LYS A 30 -2.02 10.91 14.18
C LYS A 30 -3.16 10.82 13.18
N LYS A 31 -4.25 10.16 13.55
CA LYS A 31 -5.49 10.19 12.77
C LYS A 31 -6.18 11.53 13.02
N LYS A 32 -6.49 12.24 11.93
CA LYS A 32 -7.27 13.48 11.95
C LYS A 32 -8.71 13.19 11.54
N ALA A 33 -9.61 14.17 11.68
CA ALA A 33 -10.95 14.07 11.10
C ALA A 33 -10.88 13.75 9.60
N THR A 34 -9.95 14.41 8.90
CA THR A 34 -9.64 14.20 7.48
C THR A 34 -8.17 13.80 7.31
N GLY A 35 -7.94 12.64 6.68
CA GLY A 35 -6.57 12.12 6.47
C GLY A 35 -5.84 11.73 7.75
N ILE A 36 -4.51 11.83 7.69
CA ILE A 36 -3.55 11.48 8.74
C ILE A 36 -2.45 12.53 8.78
N GLU A 37 -1.77 12.66 9.92
CA GLU A 37 -0.62 13.53 10.10
C GLU A 37 0.57 12.68 10.54
N PHE A 38 1.73 12.90 9.92
CA PHE A 38 2.97 12.31 10.40
C PHE A 38 3.38 12.99 11.71
N ALA A 39 3.62 12.19 12.76
CA ALA A 39 4.02 12.71 14.07
C ALA A 39 5.53 12.58 14.30
N LYS A 40 6.05 11.34 14.23
CA LYS A 40 7.44 11.05 14.60
C LYS A 40 7.97 9.83 13.86
N HIS A 41 9.29 9.83 13.66
CA HIS A 41 10.03 8.73 13.06
C HIS A 41 11.16 8.29 13.99
N PHE A 42 11.35 6.98 14.06
CA PHE A 42 12.45 6.33 14.74
C PHE A 42 13.14 5.35 13.81
N ARG A 43 14.47 5.37 13.80
CA ARG A 43 15.27 4.22 13.37
C ARG A 43 15.33 3.25 14.53
N SER A 44 14.26 2.47 14.68
CA SER A 44 14.08 1.58 15.81
C SER A 44 15.10 0.46 15.80
N HIS A 45 15.38 -0.17 14.67
CA HIS A 45 16.34 -1.27 14.61
C HIS A 45 17.28 -1.11 13.42
N LEU A 46 18.41 -1.83 13.44
CA LEU A 46 19.31 -1.90 12.28
C LEU A 46 18.80 -2.87 11.21
N GLY A 47 18.02 -3.88 11.64
CA GLY A 47 17.34 -4.84 10.78
C GLY A 47 15.81 -4.70 10.86
N PRO A 48 15.07 -5.66 10.26
CA PRO A 48 13.62 -5.61 10.17
C PRO A 48 12.92 -5.47 11.52
N ILE A 49 11.83 -4.70 11.56
CA ILE A 49 10.86 -4.83 12.66
C ILE A 49 10.14 -6.17 12.47
N GLU A 50 10.39 -7.09 13.40
CA GLU A 50 9.86 -8.47 13.39
C GLU A 50 8.54 -8.58 14.18
N GLY A 51 8.31 -7.64 15.09
CA GLY A 51 7.07 -7.56 15.84
C GLY A 51 6.79 -6.13 16.29
N LEU A 52 5.52 -5.75 16.22
CA LEU A 52 4.99 -4.46 16.65
C LEU A 52 3.74 -4.73 17.51
N ALA A 53 3.76 -4.34 18.78
CA ALA A 53 2.63 -4.52 19.68
C ALA A 53 2.27 -3.21 20.38
N ILE A 54 0.96 -2.98 20.56
CA ILE A 54 0.41 -1.83 21.27
C ILE A 54 -0.28 -2.32 22.53
N SER A 55 -0.12 -1.60 23.63
CA SER A 55 -0.81 -1.92 24.87
C SER A 55 -2.32 -1.74 24.76
N VAL A 56 -3.07 -2.45 25.60
CA VAL A 56 -4.54 -2.44 25.60
C VAL A 56 -5.11 -1.03 25.80
N ASP A 57 -4.44 -0.21 26.60
CA ASP A 57 -4.81 1.20 26.84
C ASP A 57 -4.36 2.15 25.72
N GLY A 58 -3.57 1.67 24.76
CA GLY A 58 -3.05 2.45 23.64
C GLY A 58 -1.89 3.40 23.99
N LEU A 59 -1.40 3.40 25.24
CA LEU A 59 -0.41 4.37 25.70
C LEU A 59 1.03 3.96 25.37
N LEU A 60 1.29 2.66 25.24
CA LEU A 60 2.62 2.12 24.99
C LEU A 60 2.65 1.31 23.70
N CYS A 61 3.82 1.35 23.07
CA CYS A 61 4.15 0.59 21.88
C CYS A 61 5.48 -0.11 22.07
N SER A 62 5.64 -1.29 21.50
CA SER A 62 6.90 -2.02 21.53
C SER A 62 7.29 -2.54 20.15
N THR A 63 8.58 -2.49 19.83
CA THR A 63 9.16 -3.15 18.66
C THR A 63 10.23 -4.16 19.07
N ILE A 64 10.29 -5.27 18.34
CA ILE A 64 11.35 -6.27 18.45
C ILE A 64 12.04 -6.48 17.10
N SER A 65 13.30 -6.91 17.14
CA SER A 65 14.07 -7.26 15.95
C SER A 65 15.04 -8.40 16.23
N ASN A 66 15.75 -8.84 15.19
CA ASN A 66 16.80 -9.84 15.27
C ASN A 66 18.07 -9.36 16.00
N ASP A 67 18.13 -8.07 16.35
CA ASP A 67 19.21 -7.43 17.12
C ASP A 67 19.14 -7.70 18.64
N GLN A 68 18.30 -8.64 19.07
CA GLN A 68 18.13 -9.04 20.47
C GLN A 68 17.66 -7.90 21.38
N SER A 69 16.96 -6.90 20.84
CA SER A 69 16.43 -5.80 21.63
C SER A 69 14.92 -5.68 21.53
N VAL A 70 14.31 -5.22 22.62
CA VAL A 70 12.94 -4.72 22.66
C VAL A 70 13.00 -3.24 22.97
N LYS A 71 12.37 -2.43 22.13
CA LYS A 71 12.27 -0.98 22.35
C LYS A 71 10.85 -0.61 22.67
N ILE A 72 10.67 0.15 23.74
CA ILE A 72 9.37 0.58 24.26
C ILE A 72 9.24 2.08 24.05
N TYR A 73 8.07 2.48 23.57
CA TYR A 73 7.76 3.86 23.21
C TYR A 73 6.49 4.32 23.91
N ASP A 74 6.50 5.57 24.34
CA ASP A 74 5.31 6.31 24.74
C ASP A 74 4.60 6.81 23.47
N VAL A 75 3.37 6.38 23.27
CA VAL A 75 2.59 6.70 22.08
C VAL A 75 2.11 8.16 22.08
N VAL A 76 1.85 8.73 23.25
CA VAL A 76 1.29 10.09 23.39
C VAL A 76 2.40 11.13 23.27
N ASN A 77 3.54 10.87 23.91
CA ASN A 77 4.68 11.77 23.93
C ASN A 77 5.63 11.57 22.73
N TYR A 78 5.43 10.51 21.94
CA TYR A 78 6.28 10.11 20.83
C TYR A 78 7.76 9.97 21.23
N ASP A 79 8.00 9.31 22.35
CA ASP A 79 9.35 9.13 22.89
C ASP A 79 9.67 7.66 23.11
N MET A 80 10.96 7.32 23.00
CA MET A 80 11.46 5.99 23.33
C MET A 80 11.75 5.96 24.84
N MET A 81 10.91 5.24 25.58
CA MET A 81 11.00 5.19 27.05
C MET A 81 12.09 4.26 27.55
N ALA A 82 12.21 3.09 26.94
CA ALA A 82 13.10 2.04 27.42
C ALA A 82 13.61 1.15 26.29
N MET A 83 14.76 0.54 26.54
CA MET A 83 15.34 -0.53 25.73
C MET A 83 15.66 -1.68 26.67
N ILE A 84 15.15 -2.86 26.34
CA ILE A 84 15.46 -4.10 27.04
C ILE A 84 16.37 -4.91 26.12
N TRP A 85 17.56 -5.25 26.62
CA TRP A 85 18.47 -6.17 25.93
C TRP A 85 18.16 -7.60 26.35
N LEU A 86 17.93 -8.46 25.37
CA LEU A 86 17.59 -9.85 25.59
C LEU A 86 18.83 -10.73 25.40
N PRO A 87 19.00 -11.81 26.20
CA PRO A 87 20.07 -12.77 25.97
C PRO A 87 19.76 -13.75 24.81
N PHE A 88 18.66 -13.54 24.10
CA PHE A 88 18.16 -14.39 23.03
C PHE A 88 17.53 -13.56 21.91
N VAL A 89 17.33 -14.17 20.74
CA VAL A 89 16.62 -13.52 19.64
C VAL A 89 15.11 -13.62 19.88
N PRO A 90 14.36 -12.50 19.95
CA PRO A 90 12.93 -12.55 20.20
C PRO A 90 12.17 -13.16 19.02
N GLY A 91 11.15 -13.96 19.33
CA GLY A 91 10.22 -14.58 18.38
C GLY A 91 8.99 -13.71 18.15
N CYS A 92 8.19 -13.49 19.20
CA CYS A 92 7.03 -12.60 19.18
C CYS A 92 6.91 -11.83 20.50
N VAL A 93 6.15 -10.72 20.46
CA VAL A 93 5.97 -9.80 21.59
C VAL A 93 4.51 -9.45 21.77
N GLU A 94 4.04 -9.37 23.01
CA GLU A 94 2.65 -8.98 23.33
C GLU A 94 2.56 -8.29 24.70
N TRP A 95 1.73 -7.25 24.79
CA TRP A 95 1.43 -6.59 26.06
C TRP A 95 0.42 -7.38 26.88
N VAL A 96 0.73 -7.64 28.15
CA VAL A 96 0.00 -8.63 28.99
C VAL A 96 -0.41 -8.06 30.35
N TYR A 97 -1.04 -6.89 30.32
CA TYR A 97 -1.56 -6.20 31.51
C TYR A 97 -2.91 -5.56 31.23
N LYS A 98 -3.70 -5.36 32.29
CA LYS A 98 -5.01 -4.72 32.19
C LYS A 98 -4.87 -3.20 32.21
N GLN A 99 -5.83 -2.52 31.58
CA GLN A 99 -5.92 -1.07 31.71
C GLN A 99 -6.05 -0.68 33.19
N GLY A 100 -5.15 0.20 33.65
CA GLY A 100 -5.09 0.64 35.04
C GLY A 100 -4.15 -0.18 35.94
N ASP A 101 -3.54 -1.26 35.43
CA ASP A 101 -2.47 -1.95 36.18
C ASP A 101 -1.29 -0.99 36.42
N ALA A 102 -0.71 -1.04 37.62
CA ALA A 102 0.45 -0.22 37.97
C ALA A 102 1.71 -0.62 37.19
N ARG A 103 1.82 -1.91 36.83
CA ARG A 103 2.96 -2.48 36.08
C ARG A 103 2.57 -2.76 34.65
N ALA A 104 3.31 -2.17 33.71
CA ALA A 104 3.16 -2.45 32.29
C ALA A 104 3.97 -3.71 31.96
N ARG A 105 3.30 -4.86 31.94
CA ARG A 105 3.95 -6.16 31.68
C ARG A 105 3.95 -6.49 30.19
N ILE A 106 5.08 -6.98 29.69
CA ILE A 106 5.25 -7.40 28.31
C ILE A 106 5.77 -8.83 28.25
N ALA A 107 5.14 -9.66 27.42
CA ALA A 107 5.55 -11.04 27.17
C ALA A 107 6.38 -11.10 25.89
N ILE A 108 7.51 -11.80 25.96
CA ILE A 108 8.43 -11.99 24.84
C ILE A 108 8.76 -13.47 24.75
N SER A 109 8.58 -14.07 23.58
CA SER A 109 9.04 -15.44 23.31
C SER A 109 10.45 -15.45 22.74
N GLU A 110 11.16 -16.55 22.95
CA GLU A 110 12.40 -16.83 22.24
C GLU A 110 12.11 -17.45 20.86
N ARG A 111 12.85 -17.04 19.82
CA ARG A 111 12.60 -17.45 18.42
C ARG A 111 12.78 -18.95 18.18
N SER A 112 13.73 -19.57 18.89
CA SER A 112 14.16 -20.96 18.68
C SER A 112 13.77 -21.90 19.83
N SER A 113 12.92 -21.45 20.76
CA SER A 113 12.63 -22.14 22.01
C SER A 113 11.17 -21.95 22.41
N SER A 114 10.66 -22.85 23.25
CA SER A 114 9.29 -22.79 23.77
C SER A 114 9.13 -21.86 24.99
N SER A 115 10.20 -21.18 25.37
CA SER A 115 10.22 -20.27 26.52
C SER A 115 9.57 -18.93 26.22
N VAL A 116 8.80 -18.45 27.20
CA VAL A 116 8.24 -17.10 27.26
C VAL A 116 8.71 -16.43 28.54
N HIS A 117 9.03 -15.15 28.39
CA HIS A 117 9.60 -14.30 29.42
C HIS A 117 8.71 -13.07 29.61
N ILE A 118 8.40 -12.73 30.86
CA ILE A 118 7.60 -11.56 31.21
C ILE A 118 8.52 -10.50 31.79
N TYR A 119 8.50 -9.30 31.22
CA TYR A 119 9.29 -8.15 31.68
C TYR A 119 8.39 -7.03 32.18
N ASP A 120 8.92 -6.20 33.08
CA ASP A 120 8.30 -4.91 33.40
C ASP A 120 8.87 -3.85 32.46
N ALA A 121 8.01 -3.28 31.63
CA ALA A 121 8.41 -2.29 30.63
C ALA A 121 8.84 -0.94 31.25
N ARG A 122 8.52 -0.67 32.52
CA ARG A 122 8.82 0.61 33.18
C ARG A 122 10.07 0.58 34.07
N ASP A 123 10.49 -0.60 34.49
CA ASP A 123 11.61 -0.75 35.43
C ASP A 123 12.98 -0.60 34.73
N GLY A 124 13.02 -0.72 33.39
CA GLY A 124 14.27 -0.64 32.62
C GLY A 124 15.24 -1.79 32.88
N SER A 125 14.78 -2.83 33.58
CA SER A 125 15.55 -4.05 33.85
C SER A 125 15.66 -4.92 32.60
N ASN A 126 16.84 -5.50 32.39
CA ASN A 126 17.07 -6.55 31.38
C ASN A 126 16.71 -7.95 31.90
N GLU A 127 16.31 -8.07 33.17
CA GLU A 127 15.95 -9.34 33.79
C GLU A 127 14.42 -9.56 33.75
N PRO A 128 13.96 -10.76 33.36
CA PRO A 128 12.53 -11.06 33.36
C PRO A 128 12.00 -11.24 34.79
N ILE A 129 10.75 -10.81 35.01
CA ILE A 129 9.97 -11.07 36.23
C ILE A 129 9.76 -12.58 36.41
N ILE A 130 9.41 -13.27 35.33
CA ILE A 130 9.19 -14.71 35.29
C ILE A 130 9.49 -15.25 33.90
N SER A 131 10.06 -16.45 33.85
CA SER A 131 10.39 -17.16 32.61
C SER A 131 9.90 -18.60 32.72
N ARG A 132 9.29 -19.15 31.66
CA ARG A 132 8.83 -20.54 31.64
C ARG A 132 8.64 -21.04 30.21
N GLU A 133 8.87 -22.34 30.03
CA GLU A 133 8.42 -23.07 28.84
C GLU A 133 6.89 -23.22 28.85
N VAL A 134 6.22 -22.62 27.88
CA VAL A 134 4.75 -22.66 27.75
C VAL A 134 4.28 -23.59 26.63
N HIS A 135 5.17 -23.96 25.71
CA HIS A 135 4.93 -24.88 24.59
C HIS A 135 5.94 -26.03 24.58
N LEU A 136 5.79 -26.97 23.65
CA LEU A 136 6.82 -27.98 23.35
C LEU A 136 7.72 -27.59 22.17
N GLY A 137 7.29 -26.65 21.34
CA GLY A 137 8.06 -26.09 20.23
C GLY A 137 8.15 -24.56 20.31
N PRO A 138 8.93 -23.93 19.41
CA PRO A 138 9.08 -22.49 19.36
C PRO A 138 7.75 -21.74 19.26
N VAL A 139 7.57 -20.72 20.10
CA VAL A 139 6.34 -19.93 20.14
C VAL A 139 6.35 -18.91 18.99
N LYS A 140 5.38 -19.05 18.09
CA LYS A 140 5.29 -18.25 16.86
C LYS A 140 4.44 -16.99 17.03
N VAL A 141 3.36 -17.07 17.81
CA VAL A 141 2.43 -15.95 18.00
C VAL A 141 1.81 -15.99 19.40
N MET A 142 1.53 -14.81 19.95
CA MET A 142 0.85 -14.60 21.22
C MET A 142 -0.18 -13.47 21.06
N LYS A 143 -1.31 -13.57 21.75
CA LYS A 143 -2.30 -12.49 21.85
C LYS A 143 -2.97 -12.47 23.21
N TYR A 144 -3.02 -11.31 23.84
CA TYR A 144 -3.60 -11.13 25.17
C TYR A 144 -5.09 -10.83 25.10
N ASN A 145 -5.86 -11.60 25.87
CA ASN A 145 -7.27 -11.34 26.12
C ASN A 145 -7.44 -10.63 27.47
N HIS A 146 -7.49 -9.30 27.41
CA HIS A 146 -7.64 -8.45 28.59
C HIS A 146 -8.93 -8.68 29.39
N ALA A 147 -10.00 -9.17 28.75
CA ALA A 147 -11.27 -9.44 29.43
C ALA A 147 -11.17 -10.61 30.43
N PHE A 148 -10.27 -11.57 30.15
CA PHE A 148 -10.09 -12.80 30.93
C PHE A 148 -8.67 -12.95 31.50
N ASP A 149 -7.85 -11.91 31.44
CA ASP A 149 -6.45 -11.91 31.89
C ASP A 149 -5.63 -13.12 31.43
N THR A 150 -5.76 -13.46 30.16
CA THR A 150 -5.25 -14.73 29.63
C THR A 150 -4.64 -14.50 28.26
N VAL A 151 -3.48 -15.09 28.00
CA VAL A 151 -2.84 -15.08 26.68
C VAL A 151 -3.17 -16.38 25.95
N ILE A 152 -3.50 -16.24 24.67
CA ILE A 152 -3.52 -17.35 23.71
C ILE A 152 -2.21 -17.31 22.94
N SER A 153 -1.55 -18.44 22.81
CA SER A 153 -0.32 -18.56 22.05
C SER A 153 -0.33 -19.81 21.19
N ALA A 154 0.45 -19.80 20.10
CA ALA A 154 0.60 -20.96 19.26
C ALA A 154 2.06 -21.20 18.87
N ASP A 155 2.45 -22.48 18.80
CA ASP A 155 3.77 -22.90 18.36
C ASP A 155 3.85 -23.09 16.83
N GLU A 156 5.05 -23.40 16.34
CA GLU A 156 5.32 -23.68 14.93
C GLU A 156 4.49 -24.85 14.35
N LYS A 157 4.06 -25.79 15.20
CA LYS A 157 3.26 -26.97 14.82
C LYS A 157 1.75 -26.67 14.83
N GLY A 158 1.35 -25.47 15.22
CA GLY A 158 -0.04 -25.06 15.32
C GLY A 158 -0.75 -25.56 16.57
N ILE A 159 -0.01 -25.96 17.62
CA ILE A 159 -0.59 -26.27 18.92
C ILE A 159 -0.92 -24.95 19.62
N ILE A 160 -2.16 -24.82 20.10
CA ILE A 160 -2.63 -23.64 20.80
C ILE A 160 -2.59 -23.89 22.31
N GLU A 161 -2.06 -22.93 23.06
CA GLU A 161 -1.99 -22.92 24.53
C GLU A 161 -2.62 -21.66 25.12
N TYR A 162 -3.11 -21.81 26.35
CA TYR A 162 -3.71 -20.75 27.15
C TYR A 162 -2.89 -20.61 28.44
N TRP A 163 -2.54 -19.39 28.82
CA TRP A 163 -1.81 -19.15 30.07
C TRP A 163 -2.08 -17.77 30.67
N LYS A 164 -1.94 -17.66 32.01
CA LYS A 164 -2.04 -16.38 32.73
C LYS A 164 -0.70 -15.65 32.75
N PRO A 165 -0.66 -14.34 32.49
CA PRO A 165 0.60 -13.57 32.52
C PRO A 165 1.35 -13.62 33.84
N ALA A 166 0.64 -13.71 34.96
CA ALA A 166 1.25 -13.72 36.29
C ALA A 166 2.02 -15.01 36.62
N THR A 167 1.62 -16.14 36.02
CA THR A 167 2.14 -17.47 36.40
C THR A 167 2.72 -18.27 35.23
N LEU A 168 2.45 -17.86 33.99
CA LEU A 168 2.73 -18.64 32.77
C LEU A 168 2.14 -20.06 32.82
N GLN A 169 1.03 -20.22 33.53
CA GLN A 169 0.32 -21.49 33.69
C GLN A 169 -1.10 -21.39 33.17
N PHE A 170 -1.72 -22.54 32.95
CA PHE A 170 -3.09 -22.67 32.48
C PHE A 170 -4.07 -21.80 33.31
N PRO A 171 -4.98 -21.04 32.68
CA PRO A 171 -5.84 -20.07 33.34
C PRO A 171 -7.08 -20.74 33.96
N GLU A 172 -6.87 -21.46 35.05
CA GLU A 172 -7.99 -22.03 35.82
C GLU A 172 -9.00 -20.93 36.21
N GLY A 173 -10.29 -21.20 35.97
CA GLY A 173 -11.41 -20.30 36.25
C GLY A 173 -11.81 -19.36 35.11
N GLU A 174 -10.88 -19.00 34.21
CA GLU A 174 -11.19 -18.07 33.10
C GLU A 174 -11.83 -18.79 31.90
N VAL A 175 -11.42 -20.04 31.69
CA VAL A 175 -11.94 -20.91 30.63
C VAL A 175 -12.84 -22.02 31.20
N ASN A 176 -13.72 -22.54 30.34
CA ASN A 176 -14.75 -23.55 30.64
C ASN A 176 -14.33 -24.96 30.18
N PHE A 177 -13.03 -25.22 30.07
CA PHE A 177 -12.49 -26.54 29.72
C PHE A 177 -11.25 -26.83 30.57
N LYS A 178 -10.99 -28.10 30.82
CA LYS A 178 -9.78 -28.58 31.51
C LYS A 178 -8.88 -29.38 30.59
N LEU A 179 -9.49 -30.19 29.72
CA LEU A 179 -8.78 -31.00 28.73
C LEU A 179 -8.96 -30.39 27.34
N LYS A 180 -7.88 -30.37 26.54
CA LYS A 180 -7.95 -29.90 25.16
C LYS A 180 -8.82 -30.77 24.27
N SER A 181 -9.04 -32.04 24.64
CA SER A 181 -9.97 -32.94 23.94
C SER A 181 -11.41 -32.43 23.91
N ASP A 182 -11.80 -31.59 24.86
CA ASP A 182 -13.15 -31.01 24.96
C ASP A 182 -13.33 -29.77 24.06
N THR A 183 -12.26 -29.39 23.37
CA THR A 183 -12.14 -28.18 22.55
C THR A 183 -11.88 -28.53 21.08
N ASN A 184 -11.77 -27.51 20.23
CA ASN A 184 -11.29 -27.65 18.85
C ASN A 184 -9.89 -27.07 18.66
N LEU A 185 -9.11 -26.89 19.73
CA LEU A 185 -7.78 -26.26 19.66
C LEU A 185 -6.75 -27.07 18.86
N PHE A 186 -6.98 -28.37 18.64
CA PHE A 186 -6.15 -29.21 17.76
C PHE A 186 -6.52 -29.12 16.27
N GLU A 187 -7.51 -28.30 15.90
CA GLU A 187 -7.96 -28.18 14.50
C GLU A 187 -6.81 -27.80 13.55
N ILE A 188 -5.96 -26.86 13.97
CA ILE A 188 -4.82 -26.39 13.17
C ILE A 188 -3.82 -27.53 12.92
N LEU A 189 -3.45 -28.25 13.98
CA LEU A 189 -2.57 -29.41 13.92
C LEU A 189 -3.15 -30.53 13.03
N LYS A 190 -4.46 -30.80 13.11
CA LYS A 190 -5.14 -31.78 12.25
C LYS A 190 -5.06 -31.43 10.77
N CYS A 191 -5.12 -30.12 10.45
CA CYS A 191 -4.92 -29.62 9.08
C CYS A 191 -3.45 -29.60 8.65
N LYS A 192 -2.50 -30.02 9.51
CA LYS A 192 -1.05 -30.01 9.25
C LYS A 192 -0.53 -28.63 8.81
N THR A 193 -1.07 -27.58 9.41
CA THR A 193 -0.67 -26.20 9.16
C THR A 193 -0.22 -25.53 10.45
N SER A 194 0.32 -24.31 10.35
CA SER A 194 0.74 -23.51 11.50
C SER A 194 -0.19 -22.30 11.67
N VAL A 195 -0.05 -21.59 12.79
CA VAL A 195 -0.76 -20.32 12.99
C VAL A 195 0.07 -19.18 12.41
N SER A 196 -0.58 -18.29 11.66
CA SER A 196 0.02 -17.07 11.14
C SER A 196 -0.24 -15.88 12.07
N THR A 197 -1.49 -15.66 12.47
CA THR A 197 -1.87 -14.58 13.40
C THR A 197 -3.01 -15.01 14.32
N ILE A 198 -3.11 -14.37 15.49
CA ILE A 198 -4.22 -14.52 16.43
C ILE A 198 -4.75 -13.12 16.73
N GLU A 199 -6.07 -12.93 16.65
CA GLU A 199 -6.71 -11.69 17.07
C GLU A 199 -7.87 -12.00 18.02
N VAL A 200 -8.02 -11.19 19.07
CA VAL A 200 -9.07 -11.35 20.08
C VAL A 200 -10.15 -10.31 19.83
N SER A 201 -11.42 -10.71 19.92
CA SER A 201 -12.54 -9.78 19.76
C SER A 201 -12.55 -8.75 20.91
N PRO A 202 -12.98 -7.50 20.69
CA PRO A 202 -12.98 -6.47 21.74
C PRO A 202 -13.72 -6.85 23.02
N ASP A 203 -14.79 -7.63 22.93
CA ASP A 203 -15.53 -8.19 24.08
C ASP A 203 -14.86 -9.41 24.73
N GLY A 204 -13.72 -9.86 24.20
CA GLY A 204 -12.93 -11.00 24.67
C GLY A 204 -13.56 -12.38 24.48
N LYS A 205 -14.78 -12.47 23.94
CA LYS A 205 -15.54 -13.73 23.89
C LYS A 205 -15.08 -14.66 22.77
N GLN A 206 -14.37 -14.13 21.78
CA GLN A 206 -13.94 -14.85 20.60
C GLN A 206 -12.51 -14.50 20.24
N PHE A 207 -11.90 -15.36 19.45
CA PHE A 207 -10.66 -15.05 18.77
C PHE A 207 -10.65 -15.67 17.38
N SER A 208 -9.94 -15.03 16.47
CA SER A 208 -9.70 -15.49 15.11
C SER A 208 -8.27 -15.98 14.98
N ILE A 209 -8.09 -16.96 14.09
CA ILE A 209 -6.80 -17.48 13.65
C ILE A 209 -6.74 -17.39 12.14
N THR A 210 -5.67 -16.82 11.61
CA THR A 210 -5.27 -17.02 10.21
C THR A 210 -4.15 -18.04 10.13
N SER A 211 -4.10 -18.78 9.02
CA SER A 211 -3.10 -19.81 8.79
C SER A 211 -2.68 -19.87 7.31
N PRO A 212 -1.48 -20.43 7.01
CA PRO A 212 -0.98 -20.52 5.64
C PRO A 212 -1.86 -21.34 4.68
N ASP A 213 -2.76 -22.17 5.21
CA ASP A 213 -3.77 -22.90 4.44
C ASP A 213 -4.90 -22.00 3.90
N ARG A 214 -4.76 -20.67 4.01
CA ARG A 214 -5.71 -19.66 3.52
C ARG A 214 -7.09 -19.76 4.18
N ARG A 215 -7.17 -20.31 5.39
CA ARG A 215 -8.39 -20.39 6.17
C ARG A 215 -8.35 -19.46 7.37
N ILE A 216 -9.50 -18.84 7.64
CA ILE A 216 -9.72 -18.05 8.84
C ILE A 216 -10.65 -18.84 9.76
N ARG A 217 -10.20 -19.13 10.97
CA ARG A 217 -10.95 -19.91 11.96
C ARG A 217 -11.32 -19.03 13.14
N VAL A 218 -12.60 -18.99 13.49
CA VAL A 218 -13.11 -18.23 14.64
C VAL A 218 -13.51 -19.21 15.73
N PHE A 219 -13.03 -18.97 16.94
CA PHE A 219 -13.27 -19.80 18.10
C PHE A 219 -13.99 -19.01 19.19
N TRP A 220 -14.78 -19.73 19.98
CA TRP A 220 -15.24 -19.23 21.27
C TRP A 220 -14.09 -19.33 22.27
N PHE A 221 -13.74 -18.20 22.89
CA PHE A 221 -12.60 -18.11 23.79
C PHE A 221 -12.72 -19.05 24.99
N ARG A 222 -13.80 -18.91 25.77
CA ARG A 222 -13.96 -19.68 27.02
C ARG A 222 -14.10 -21.17 26.80
N THR A 223 -14.67 -21.62 25.69
CA THR A 223 -14.88 -23.06 25.44
C THR A 223 -13.81 -23.68 24.56
N GLY A 224 -12.97 -22.88 23.90
CA GLY A 224 -12.02 -23.35 22.89
C GLY A 224 -12.67 -24.03 21.68
N LYS A 225 -14.00 -23.91 21.51
CA LYS A 225 -14.75 -24.57 20.44
C LYS A 225 -14.76 -23.71 19.18
N LEU A 226 -14.68 -24.38 18.03
CA LEU A 226 -14.70 -23.74 16.73
C LEU A 226 -16.12 -23.22 16.43
N ARG A 227 -16.24 -21.93 16.14
CA ARG A 227 -17.50 -21.26 15.78
C ARG A 227 -17.69 -21.24 14.26
N ARG A 228 -16.66 -20.83 13.52
CA ARG A 228 -16.70 -20.64 12.05
C ARG A 228 -15.35 -20.95 11.42
N VAL A 229 -15.41 -21.35 10.14
CA VAL A 229 -14.27 -21.45 9.24
C VAL A 229 -14.65 -20.72 7.95
N TYR A 230 -13.79 -19.80 7.52
CA TYR A 230 -13.87 -19.13 6.24
C TYR A 230 -12.74 -19.66 5.37
N ASP A 231 -13.10 -20.28 4.25
CA ASP A 231 -12.13 -20.83 3.30
C ASP A 231 -11.88 -19.81 2.18
N GLU A 232 -10.66 -19.32 2.09
CA GLU A 232 -10.19 -18.38 1.08
C GLU A 232 -9.11 -19.03 0.19
N SER A 233 -9.18 -20.36 0.03
CA SER A 233 -8.32 -21.09 -0.88
C SER A 233 -8.46 -20.60 -2.33
N LEU A 234 -7.45 -20.91 -3.14
CA LEU A 234 -7.45 -20.56 -4.56
C LEU A 234 -8.59 -21.25 -5.31
N GLU A 235 -8.95 -22.46 -4.92
CA GLU A 235 -10.08 -23.20 -5.48
C GLU A 235 -11.40 -22.46 -5.21
N VAL A 236 -11.62 -22.01 -3.97
CA VAL A 236 -12.82 -21.24 -3.60
C VAL A 236 -12.85 -19.91 -4.35
N ALA A 237 -11.71 -19.23 -4.51
CA ALA A 237 -11.64 -18.00 -5.30
C ALA A 237 -12.02 -18.22 -6.78
N GLN A 238 -11.56 -19.33 -7.38
CA GLN A 238 -11.93 -19.71 -8.76
C GLN A 238 -13.41 -20.06 -8.89
N ASP A 239 -13.99 -20.73 -7.90
CA ASP A 239 -15.42 -21.08 -7.89
C ASP A 239 -16.30 -19.83 -7.74
N LEU A 240 -15.91 -18.90 -6.87
CA LEU A 240 -16.56 -17.60 -6.73
C LEU A 240 -16.48 -16.78 -8.02
N GLN A 241 -15.32 -16.78 -8.70
CA GLN A 241 -15.16 -16.13 -10.01
C GLN A 241 -16.08 -16.75 -11.07
N ARG A 242 -16.20 -18.08 -11.10
CA ARG A 242 -17.10 -18.81 -12.03
C ARG A 242 -18.58 -18.61 -11.74
N SER A 243 -18.94 -18.34 -10.49
CA SER A 243 -20.33 -18.10 -10.10
C SER A 243 -20.97 -16.89 -10.78
N GLY A 244 -20.16 -15.95 -11.28
CA GLY A 244 -20.64 -14.72 -11.92
C GLY A 244 -21.31 -13.74 -10.95
N SER A 245 -21.19 -13.95 -9.63
CA SER A 245 -21.72 -13.02 -8.64
C SER A 245 -20.99 -11.68 -8.71
N PRO A 246 -21.68 -10.54 -8.97
CA PRO A 246 -21.04 -9.24 -9.13
C PRO A 246 -20.20 -8.81 -7.93
N LEU A 247 -20.54 -9.30 -6.72
CA LEU A 247 -19.78 -9.03 -5.51
C LEU A 247 -18.36 -9.60 -5.60
N TYR A 248 -18.20 -10.82 -6.13
CA TYR A 248 -16.94 -11.56 -6.14
C TYR A 248 -16.21 -11.52 -7.49
N GLN A 249 -16.93 -11.26 -8.58
CA GLN A 249 -16.36 -11.28 -9.92
C GLN A 249 -15.39 -10.12 -10.14
N LEU A 250 -14.22 -10.43 -10.69
CA LEU A 250 -13.23 -9.48 -11.19
C LEU A 250 -13.10 -9.61 -12.72
N GLU A 251 -12.50 -8.61 -13.36
CA GLU A 251 -12.04 -8.73 -14.74
C GLU A 251 -11.04 -9.88 -14.87
N ALA A 252 -11.10 -10.64 -15.97
CA ALA A 252 -10.31 -11.87 -16.12
C ALA A 252 -8.80 -11.63 -16.02
N ILE A 253 -8.33 -10.49 -16.56
CA ILE A 253 -6.92 -10.07 -16.51
C ILE A 253 -6.50 -9.76 -15.07
N ASP A 254 -7.33 -9.01 -14.34
CA ASP A 254 -7.04 -8.64 -12.95
C ASP A 254 -7.07 -9.87 -12.04
N PHE A 255 -8.05 -10.75 -12.22
CA PHE A 255 -8.11 -12.02 -11.49
C PHE A 255 -6.85 -12.86 -11.72
N GLY A 256 -6.43 -13.01 -12.97
CA GLY A 256 -5.20 -13.74 -13.32
C GLY A 256 -3.94 -13.12 -12.68
N ARG A 257 -3.84 -11.79 -12.66
CA ARG A 257 -2.73 -11.08 -12.01
C ARG A 257 -2.72 -11.32 -10.49
N ARG A 258 -3.86 -11.18 -9.83
CA ARG A 258 -3.96 -11.39 -8.38
C ARG A 258 -3.69 -12.85 -7.97
N MET A 259 -4.11 -13.82 -8.80
CA MET A 259 -3.74 -15.24 -8.64
C MET A 259 -2.23 -15.46 -8.72
N ALA A 260 -1.52 -14.74 -9.60
CA ALA A 260 -0.07 -14.82 -9.69
C ALA A 260 0.62 -14.25 -8.44
N VAL A 261 0.14 -13.12 -7.92
CA VAL A 261 0.64 -12.50 -6.68
C VAL A 261 0.47 -13.43 -5.48
N GLU A 262 -0.66 -14.14 -5.36
CA GLU A 262 -0.86 -15.15 -4.31
C GLU A 262 0.21 -16.25 -4.32
N LYS A 263 0.60 -16.73 -5.51
CA LYS A 263 1.67 -17.72 -5.65
C LYS A 263 3.06 -17.15 -5.34
N GLU A 264 3.25 -15.85 -5.55
CA GLU A 264 4.50 -15.17 -5.21
C GLU A 264 4.65 -14.97 -3.70
N ILE A 265 3.55 -14.62 -3.02
CA ILE A 265 3.51 -14.49 -1.55
C ILE A 265 3.89 -15.83 -0.89
N GLU A 266 3.36 -16.95 -1.36
CA GLU A 266 3.70 -18.29 -0.83
C GLU A 266 5.18 -18.64 -0.95
N LYS A 267 5.87 -18.11 -1.96
CA LYS A 267 7.31 -18.33 -2.17
C LYS A 267 8.19 -17.33 -1.41
N THR A 268 7.60 -16.29 -0.86
CA THR A 268 8.33 -15.21 -0.19
C THR A 268 8.33 -15.45 1.31
N GLU A 269 9.42 -16.00 1.84
CA GLU A 269 9.53 -16.37 3.27
C GLU A 269 9.28 -15.18 4.22
N MET A 270 9.77 -13.99 3.86
CA MET A 270 9.64 -12.77 4.66
C MET A 270 8.35 -11.97 4.39
N ALA A 271 7.38 -12.55 3.68
CA ALA A 271 6.12 -11.85 3.42
C ALA A 271 5.34 -11.64 4.74
N PRO A 272 4.82 -10.42 4.99
CA PRO A 272 3.94 -10.18 6.13
C PRO A 272 2.74 -11.12 6.11
N GLN A 273 2.46 -11.74 7.24
CA GLN A 273 1.35 -12.67 7.36
C GLN A 273 0.01 -11.90 7.47
N PRO A 274 -1.02 -12.24 6.70
CA PRO A 274 -2.31 -11.56 6.77
C PRO A 274 -3.02 -11.86 8.10
N ASN A 275 -3.66 -10.86 8.69
CA ASN A 275 -4.47 -10.97 9.90
C ASN A 275 -5.98 -10.87 9.62
N ALA A 276 -6.77 -11.23 10.63
CA ALA A 276 -8.22 -11.15 10.60
C ALA A 276 -8.75 -10.47 11.86
N ILE A 277 -9.03 -9.18 11.78
CA ILE A 277 -9.41 -8.35 12.94
C ILE A 277 -10.94 -8.29 13.12
N PHE A 278 -11.36 -8.03 14.34
CA PHE A 278 -12.76 -7.76 14.66
C PHE A 278 -13.03 -6.26 14.67
N ASP A 279 -14.27 -5.88 14.35
CA ASP A 279 -14.75 -4.52 14.64
C ASP A 279 -15.05 -4.34 16.14
N GLU A 280 -15.22 -3.09 16.58
CA GLU A 280 -15.55 -2.73 17.96
C GLU A 280 -16.81 -3.41 18.52
N SER A 281 -17.76 -3.77 17.65
CA SER A 281 -18.98 -4.46 18.08
C SER A 281 -18.80 -5.98 18.24
N SER A 282 -17.62 -6.53 17.88
CA SER A 282 -17.33 -7.97 17.82
C SER A 282 -18.25 -8.76 16.87
N ASN A 283 -19.00 -8.09 15.99
CA ASN A 283 -19.99 -8.71 15.12
C ASN A 283 -19.48 -8.91 13.70
N PHE A 284 -18.49 -8.13 13.28
CA PHE A 284 -17.87 -8.21 11.99
C PHE A 284 -16.44 -8.70 12.12
N LEU A 285 -16.07 -9.58 11.20
CA LEU A 285 -14.70 -10.02 10.98
C LEU A 285 -14.22 -9.42 9.67
N ILE A 286 -13.04 -8.81 9.70
CA ILE A 286 -12.44 -8.10 8.58
C ILE A 286 -11.10 -8.76 8.29
N TYR A 287 -10.85 -9.11 7.03
CA TYR A 287 -9.60 -9.76 6.62
C TYR A 287 -9.30 -9.56 5.15
N ALA A 288 -8.02 -9.53 4.79
CA ALA A 288 -7.57 -9.33 3.42
C ALA A 288 -7.48 -10.67 2.65
N THR A 289 -8.03 -10.70 1.43
CA THR A 289 -8.05 -11.86 0.53
C THR A 289 -7.55 -11.47 -0.86
N LEU A 290 -7.50 -12.44 -1.78
CA LEU A 290 -7.25 -12.19 -3.20
C LEU A 290 -8.20 -11.14 -3.78
N LEU A 291 -9.47 -11.11 -3.38
CA LEU A 291 -10.48 -10.20 -3.95
C LEU A 291 -10.39 -8.77 -3.39
N GLY A 292 -9.67 -8.57 -2.30
CA GLY A 292 -9.65 -7.32 -1.53
C GLY A 292 -9.87 -7.59 -0.06
N ILE A 293 -10.33 -6.61 0.70
CA ILE A 293 -10.59 -6.75 2.14
C ILE A 293 -12.06 -7.07 2.36
N LYS A 294 -12.36 -8.31 2.77
CA LYS A 294 -13.71 -8.76 3.06
C LYS A 294 -14.14 -8.30 4.45
N ILE A 295 -15.37 -7.82 4.54
CA ILE A 295 -16.06 -7.54 5.81
C ILE A 295 -17.21 -8.53 5.94
N VAL A 296 -17.09 -9.45 6.89
CA VAL A 296 -18.05 -10.56 7.08
C VAL A 296 -18.81 -10.35 8.38
N ASN A 297 -20.13 -10.40 8.31
CA ASN A 297 -20.95 -10.40 9.51
C ASN A 297 -21.00 -11.81 10.10
N LEU A 298 -20.53 -11.98 11.34
CA LEU A 298 -20.42 -13.28 12.02
C LEU A 298 -21.76 -13.87 12.44
N HIS A 299 -22.82 -13.05 12.54
CA HIS A 299 -24.17 -13.51 12.87
C HIS A 299 -24.91 -14.00 11.64
N THR A 300 -24.98 -13.17 10.59
CA THR A 300 -25.68 -13.53 9.35
C THR A 300 -24.85 -14.45 8.46
N ASN A 301 -23.54 -14.55 8.71
CA ASN A 301 -22.57 -15.29 7.91
C ASN A 301 -22.53 -14.82 6.44
N LYS A 302 -22.71 -13.52 6.21
CA LYS A 302 -22.68 -12.91 4.89
C LYS A 302 -21.56 -11.89 4.77
N VAL A 303 -20.92 -11.86 3.61
CA VAL A 303 -20.00 -10.78 3.22
C VAL A 303 -20.85 -9.51 3.03
N SER A 304 -20.61 -8.52 3.88
CA SER A 304 -21.34 -7.25 3.86
C SER A 304 -20.74 -6.29 2.82
N ARG A 305 -19.41 -6.30 2.66
CA ARG A 305 -18.69 -5.47 1.68
C ARG A 305 -17.32 -6.07 1.39
N ILE A 306 -16.78 -5.79 0.21
CA ILE A 306 -15.38 -6.01 -0.14
C ILE A 306 -14.76 -4.65 -0.48
N LEU A 307 -13.76 -4.24 0.28
CA LEU A 307 -12.97 -3.03 0.00
C LEU A 307 -11.75 -3.40 -0.85
N GLY A 308 -11.12 -2.44 -1.51
CA GLY A 308 -9.88 -2.73 -2.23
C GLY A 308 -10.09 -3.48 -3.56
N LYS A 309 -11.30 -3.46 -4.11
CA LYS A 309 -11.67 -4.20 -5.34
C LYS A 309 -11.20 -3.46 -6.61
N VAL A 310 -11.12 -2.13 -6.56
CA VAL A 310 -10.76 -1.28 -7.71
C VAL A 310 -9.26 -1.31 -8.00
N GLU A 311 -8.46 -1.67 -7.00
CA GLU A 311 -7.01 -1.67 -7.05
C GLU A 311 -6.48 -2.92 -7.74
N SER A 312 -5.96 -2.79 -8.95
CA SER A 312 -5.60 -3.94 -9.78
C SER A 312 -4.30 -4.65 -9.35
N ASN A 313 -3.41 -3.97 -8.62
CA ASN A 313 -2.08 -4.48 -8.29
C ASN A 313 -1.84 -4.73 -6.80
N GLU A 314 -2.68 -4.19 -5.93
CA GLU A 314 -2.44 -4.14 -4.49
C GLU A 314 -3.00 -5.37 -3.78
N ARG A 315 -2.10 -6.21 -3.27
CA ARG A 315 -2.47 -7.29 -2.34
C ARG A 315 -2.25 -6.85 -0.90
N TYR A 316 -3.34 -6.45 -0.24
CA TYR A 316 -3.32 -6.07 1.18
C TYR A 316 -3.00 -7.25 2.07
N LEU A 317 -2.29 -7.07 3.19
CA LEU A 317 -1.88 -8.17 4.07
C LEU A 317 -2.27 -7.89 5.53
N GLN A 318 -1.47 -7.08 6.21
CA GLN A 318 -1.74 -6.62 7.58
C GLN A 318 -2.73 -5.47 7.57
N ILE A 319 -3.76 -5.57 8.39
CA ILE A 319 -4.84 -4.60 8.53
C ILE A 319 -5.01 -4.19 10.00
N ALA A 320 -5.39 -2.93 10.22
CA ALA A 320 -5.74 -2.40 11.53
C ALA A 320 -6.92 -1.43 11.39
N LEU A 321 -7.78 -1.35 12.40
CA LEU A 321 -9.01 -0.58 12.31
C LEU A 321 -9.03 0.54 13.35
N TYR A 322 -9.26 1.75 12.87
CA TYR A 322 -9.57 2.92 13.67
C TYR A 322 -11.08 3.17 13.62
N GLN A 323 -11.77 3.25 14.76
CA GLN A 323 -13.22 3.50 14.81
C GLN A 323 -13.62 4.74 15.64
N GLY A 324 -12.69 5.69 15.78
CA GLY A 324 -12.89 6.92 16.55
C GLY A 324 -12.39 6.81 17.99
N ASP A 325 -12.52 7.92 18.73
CA ASP A 325 -12.13 8.00 20.14
C ASP A 325 -13.03 7.11 21.02
N ARG A 326 -12.40 6.14 21.69
CA ARG A 326 -13.05 5.26 22.66
C ARG A 326 -13.44 6.01 23.95
N GLY A 327 -12.80 7.15 24.24
CA GLY A 327 -13.01 7.97 25.44
C GLY A 327 -14.32 8.74 25.45
N SER A 328 -14.76 9.28 24.30
CA SER A 328 -15.97 10.13 24.26
C SER A 328 -17.28 9.39 24.56
N LYS A 329 -17.33 8.06 24.43
CA LYS A 329 -18.55 7.25 24.70
C LYS A 329 -18.90 7.16 26.20
N LYS A 330 -18.04 7.57 27.13
CA LYS A 330 -18.32 7.50 28.59
C LYS A 330 -18.74 8.81 29.25
N VAL A 331 -18.76 9.95 28.55
CA VAL A 331 -19.25 11.21 29.12
C VAL A 331 -20.57 11.61 28.46
N ARG A 332 -21.63 10.85 28.77
CA ARG A 332 -23.00 11.35 28.61
C ARG A 332 -23.20 12.41 29.70
N LYS A 333 -22.84 13.67 29.42
CA LYS A 333 -23.13 14.79 30.32
C LYS A 333 -24.63 14.76 30.63
N ILE A 334 -24.95 14.74 31.92
CA ILE A 334 -26.28 14.94 32.47
C ILE A 334 -26.85 16.23 31.85
N PRO A 335 -28.11 16.27 31.39
CA PRO A 335 -28.67 17.49 30.85
C PRO A 335 -28.95 18.45 32.00
N SER A 336 -28.00 19.33 32.30
CA SER A 336 -28.26 20.56 33.06
C SER A 336 -28.68 21.66 32.10
N ALA A 337 -29.74 22.35 32.49
CA ALA A 337 -30.50 23.31 31.71
C ALA A 337 -29.66 24.39 31.01
N ALA A 338 -30.11 24.72 29.80
CA ALA A 338 -30.04 26.02 29.15
C ALA A 338 -28.72 26.80 29.27
N VAL A 339 -27.79 26.51 28.36
CA VAL A 339 -26.83 27.52 27.89
C VAL A 339 -26.74 27.42 26.37
N ASN A 340 -27.13 28.49 25.69
CA ASN A 340 -26.86 28.71 24.27
C ASN A 340 -25.34 28.71 24.08
N VAL A 341 -24.80 27.60 23.59
CA VAL A 341 -23.44 27.54 23.05
C VAL A 341 -23.60 27.04 21.62
N ASN A 342 -23.16 27.84 20.66
CA ASN A 342 -22.89 27.38 19.31
C ASN A 342 -22.00 26.14 19.41
N GLU A 343 -22.57 24.95 19.28
CA GLU A 343 -21.82 23.72 19.08
C GLU A 343 -21.14 23.83 17.71
N SER A 344 -19.91 24.35 17.69
CA SER A 344 -18.94 23.90 16.71
C SER A 344 -18.79 22.39 16.92
N LYS A 345 -19.64 21.60 16.25
CA LYS A 345 -19.49 20.14 16.20
C LYS A 345 -18.14 19.89 15.55
N ASP A 346 -17.13 19.61 16.36
CA ASP A 346 -15.88 19.06 15.85
C ASP A 346 -16.23 17.88 14.94
N PRO A 347 -15.71 17.85 13.70
CA PRO A 347 -16.12 16.86 12.73
C PRO A 347 -15.82 15.45 13.28
N LEU A 348 -16.87 14.62 13.35
CA LEU A 348 -16.80 13.26 13.86
C LEU A 348 -15.68 12.50 13.13
N THR A 349 -14.63 12.08 13.85
CA THR A 349 -13.47 11.42 13.24
C THR A 349 -13.90 10.17 12.48
N ASP A 350 -13.52 10.08 11.21
CA ASP A 350 -14.02 9.03 10.31
C ASP A 350 -13.41 7.65 10.64
N PRO A 351 -14.21 6.60 10.89
CA PRO A 351 -13.69 5.24 11.00
C PRO A 351 -12.91 4.88 9.74
N THR A 352 -11.69 4.40 9.94
CA THR A 352 -10.72 4.19 8.86
C THR A 352 -10.04 2.84 9.05
N LEU A 353 -10.10 2.00 8.02
CA LEU A 353 -9.31 0.79 7.94
C LEU A 353 -7.95 1.14 7.34
N LEU A 354 -6.89 0.80 8.05
CA LEU A 354 -5.50 0.99 7.65
C LEU A 354 -4.94 -0.37 7.22
N CYS A 355 -4.15 -0.41 6.15
CA CYS A 355 -3.51 -1.65 5.74
C CYS A 355 -2.19 -1.47 5.01
N CYS A 356 -1.33 -2.47 5.14
CA CYS A 356 -0.12 -2.65 4.36
C CYS A 356 -0.41 -3.54 3.15
N ALA A 357 0.42 -3.44 2.11
CA ALA A 357 0.31 -4.29 0.92
C ALA A 357 1.65 -4.94 0.56
N PHE A 358 1.58 -6.10 -0.10
CA PHE A 358 2.74 -6.90 -0.47
C PHE A 358 3.73 -6.10 -1.34
N LYS A 359 4.99 -6.02 -0.88
CA LYS A 359 6.09 -5.28 -1.53
C LYS A 359 5.81 -3.79 -1.76
N LYS A 360 4.98 -3.16 -0.91
CA LYS A 360 4.70 -1.72 -0.97
C LYS A 360 5.30 -0.99 0.23
N HIS A 361 5.91 0.16 -0.03
CA HIS A 361 6.44 1.09 0.98
C HIS A 361 5.38 2.11 1.46
N ARG A 362 4.11 1.86 1.11
CA ARG A 362 2.96 2.73 1.37
C ARG A 362 1.98 2.05 2.31
N ILE A 363 1.24 2.88 3.03
CA ILE A 363 0.03 2.47 3.74
C ILE A 363 -1.20 2.93 2.97
N TYR A 364 -2.26 2.14 3.07
CA TYR A 364 -3.52 2.38 2.38
C TYR A 364 -4.62 2.59 3.41
N LEU A 365 -5.48 3.56 3.15
CA LEU A 365 -6.55 3.98 4.05
C LEU A 365 -7.89 3.82 3.34
N PHE A 366 -8.81 3.08 3.95
CA PHE A 366 -10.20 3.00 3.52
C PHE A 366 -11.07 3.70 4.55
N SER A 367 -11.63 4.83 4.14
CA SER A 367 -12.50 5.68 4.95
C SER A 367 -13.95 5.54 4.46
N ARG A 368 -14.92 6.20 5.11
CA ARG A 368 -16.31 6.24 4.58
C ARG A 368 -16.43 7.12 3.34
N ARG A 369 -15.44 7.99 3.11
CA ARG A 369 -15.37 8.85 1.93
C ARG A 369 -14.92 8.04 0.73
N GLU A 370 -15.68 8.13 -0.34
CA GLU A 370 -15.30 7.55 -1.62
C GLU A 370 -14.28 8.46 -2.33
N PRO A 371 -13.40 7.92 -3.19
CA PRO A 371 -12.37 8.70 -3.89
C PRO A 371 -12.91 9.89 -4.71
N GLU A 372 -14.22 9.90 -4.99
CA GLU A 372 -14.92 10.89 -5.81
C GLU A 372 -15.42 12.10 -5.00
N GLU A 373 -15.39 12.08 -3.66
CA GLU A 373 -15.73 13.24 -2.83
C GLU A 373 -14.55 14.23 -2.80
N PRO A 374 -14.59 15.37 -3.53
CA PRO A 374 -13.45 16.25 -3.64
C PRO A 374 -13.50 17.30 -2.52
N GLU A 375 -12.46 17.38 -1.69
CA GLU A 375 -12.14 18.65 -1.02
C GLU A 375 -11.22 19.51 -1.92
N ASP A 376 -10.41 18.88 -2.77
CA ASP A 376 -9.53 19.56 -3.73
C ASP A 376 -9.14 18.61 -4.89
N PRO A 377 -9.66 18.81 -6.12
CA PRO A 377 -9.33 17.97 -7.28
C PRO A 377 -7.85 18.06 -7.70
N THR A 378 -7.05 18.93 -7.07
CA THR A 378 -5.60 19.05 -7.32
C THR A 378 -4.74 18.08 -6.50
N LYS A 379 -5.27 17.42 -5.47
CA LYS A 379 -4.46 16.57 -4.55
C LYS A 379 -4.43 15.08 -4.88
N GLY A 380 -5.18 14.61 -5.87
CA GLY A 380 -5.21 13.20 -6.24
C GLY A 380 -5.66 12.27 -5.09
N ARG A 381 -5.61 10.96 -5.33
CA ARG A 381 -5.95 9.92 -4.33
C ARG A 381 -4.86 9.74 -3.26
N ASP A 382 -3.61 10.05 -3.59
CA ASP A 382 -2.45 9.83 -2.73
C ASP A 382 -2.15 11.07 -1.87
N VAL A 383 -1.95 10.87 -0.56
CA VAL A 383 -1.66 11.96 0.39
C VAL A 383 -0.22 11.84 0.91
N PHE A 384 0.60 12.85 0.63
CA PHE A 384 1.98 12.96 1.15
C PHE A 384 1.99 13.76 2.46
N ASN A 385 2.08 13.06 3.59
CA ASN A 385 2.02 13.68 4.93
C ASN A 385 3.38 13.89 5.61
N GLU A 386 4.48 13.56 4.95
CA GLU A 386 5.83 13.81 5.45
C GLU A 386 6.47 14.95 4.65
N LYS A 387 7.12 15.89 5.35
CA LYS A 387 8.03 16.83 4.70
C LYS A 387 9.28 16.02 4.33
N PRO A 388 9.62 15.90 3.03
CA PRO A 388 10.75 15.07 2.62
C PRO A 388 12.04 15.55 3.33
N PRO A 389 12.91 14.67 3.87
CA PRO A 389 14.24 15.03 4.38
C PRO A 389 15.02 15.89 3.39
N PRO A 390 16.05 16.68 3.75
CA PRO A 390 16.84 17.48 2.80
C PRO A 390 17.36 16.70 1.59
N ASP A 391 17.83 15.46 1.80
CA ASP A 391 18.27 14.56 0.73
C ASP A 391 17.09 14.08 -0.14
N GLU A 392 15.91 14.00 0.46
CA GLU A 392 14.63 13.68 -0.14
C GLU A 392 13.86 14.93 -0.60
N LEU A 393 14.38 16.16 -0.37
CA LEU A 393 13.87 17.49 -0.76
C LEU A 393 14.68 17.99 -1.95
N LEU A 394 15.98 17.69 -1.95
CA LEU A 394 16.83 17.59 -3.13
C LEU A 394 16.32 16.47 -4.02
N ALA A 395 16.01 15.31 -3.43
CA ALA A 395 15.28 14.31 -4.17
C ALA A 395 13.77 14.58 -4.22
N ALA A 396 13.10 15.57 -3.60
CA ALA A 396 11.66 15.89 -3.82
C ALA A 396 11.45 17.08 -4.74
N SER A 397 12.51 17.83 -5.04
CA SER A 397 12.67 18.37 -6.38
C SER A 397 12.74 17.25 -7.43
N ASP A 398 13.09 16.01 -7.05
CA ASP A 398 13.13 14.82 -7.92
C ASP A 398 12.04 13.74 -7.64
N ILE A 399 11.21 13.84 -6.58
CA ILE A 399 10.29 12.81 -6.01
C ILE A 399 8.83 13.30 -6.13
N GLY A 400 8.60 14.28 -7.01
CA GLY A 400 7.40 14.22 -7.85
C GLY A 400 7.46 13.04 -8.85
N LYS A 401 8.62 12.41 -9.02
CA LYS A 401 8.88 11.33 -9.97
C LYS A 401 9.35 10.07 -9.24
N ALA A 402 8.47 9.05 -9.20
CA ALA A 402 8.80 7.61 -9.29
C ALA A 402 7.99 6.72 -8.33
N ALA A 403 6.75 6.44 -8.73
CA ALA A 403 6.27 5.05 -8.81
C ALA A 403 5.35 4.85 -10.03
N THR A 404 5.65 5.56 -11.10
CA THR A 404 5.53 5.09 -12.48
C THR A 404 6.90 5.44 -13.06
N THR A 405 7.51 4.54 -13.82
CA THR A 405 8.74 4.79 -14.59
C THR A 405 8.75 6.25 -15.05
N SER A 406 9.59 7.12 -14.46
CA SER A 406 9.47 8.56 -14.74
C SER A 406 9.90 8.78 -16.17
N LEU A 407 8.90 8.89 -17.03
CA LEU A 407 9.12 9.12 -18.44
C LEU A 407 9.85 10.46 -18.59
N PRO A 408 10.87 10.52 -19.45
CA PRO A 408 11.61 11.76 -19.69
C PRO A 408 10.67 12.91 -20.02
N ASP A 409 10.90 14.07 -19.41
CA ASP A 409 10.13 15.30 -19.65
C ASP A 409 10.82 16.25 -20.63
N ASN A 410 12.01 15.88 -21.12
CA ASN A 410 12.75 16.64 -22.13
C ASN A 410 13.53 15.70 -23.04
N VAL A 411 13.72 16.09 -24.29
CA VAL A 411 14.58 15.42 -25.27
C VAL A 411 15.27 16.43 -26.19
N ILE A 412 16.36 16.00 -26.83
CA ILE A 412 17.07 16.78 -27.85
C ILE A 412 17.08 15.98 -29.15
N LEU A 413 16.42 16.50 -30.18
CA LEU A 413 16.47 15.96 -31.54
C LEU A 413 17.68 16.56 -32.22
N HIS A 414 18.69 15.74 -32.52
CA HIS A 414 19.82 16.16 -33.32
C HIS A 414 19.43 15.96 -34.80
N THR A 415 19.28 17.05 -35.54
CA THR A 415 18.90 16.99 -36.96
C THR A 415 20.05 17.42 -37.87
N THR A 416 19.95 17.14 -39.17
CA THR A 416 20.92 17.64 -40.16
C THR A 416 20.97 19.17 -40.28
N MET A 417 20.01 19.89 -39.70
CA MET A 417 19.92 21.35 -39.71
C MET A 417 20.16 21.99 -38.33
N GLY A 418 20.44 21.21 -37.30
CA GLY A 418 20.68 21.67 -35.93
C GLY A 418 19.85 20.94 -34.88
N ASP A 419 19.98 21.37 -33.64
CA ASP A 419 19.35 20.71 -32.48
C ASP A 419 18.00 21.33 -32.13
N VAL A 420 17.00 20.49 -31.89
CA VAL A 420 15.66 20.89 -31.43
C VAL A 420 15.42 20.32 -30.05
N HIS A 421 15.33 21.18 -29.04
CA HIS A 421 15.02 20.78 -27.68
C HIS A 421 13.51 20.79 -27.47
N MET A 422 12.95 19.69 -27.02
CA MET A 422 11.52 19.54 -26.77
C MET A 422 11.27 19.22 -25.30
N LYS A 423 10.30 19.92 -24.70
CA LYS A 423 9.68 19.53 -23.43
C LYS A 423 8.54 18.56 -23.74
N LEU A 424 8.45 17.48 -22.99
CA LEU A 424 7.42 16.45 -23.08
C LEU A 424 6.43 16.57 -21.91
N TYR A 425 5.25 15.99 -22.07
CA TYR A 425 4.14 16.03 -21.10
C TYR A 425 3.80 14.62 -20.57
N PRO A 426 4.70 13.99 -19.79
CA PRO A 426 4.51 12.60 -19.33
C PRO A 426 3.37 12.43 -18.32
N GLU A 427 2.93 13.50 -17.65
CA GLU A 427 1.81 13.44 -16.71
C GLU A 427 0.47 13.43 -17.44
N GLU A 428 0.33 14.25 -18.49
CA GLU A 428 -0.88 14.38 -19.26
C GLU A 428 -1.03 13.30 -20.35
N CYS A 429 0.07 12.86 -20.95
CA CYS A 429 0.10 11.88 -22.05
C CYS A 429 1.12 10.75 -21.80
N PRO A 430 0.98 9.97 -20.71
CA PRO A 430 1.97 8.99 -20.28
C PRO A 430 2.27 7.92 -21.35
N LYS A 431 1.27 7.36 -22.03
CA LYS A 431 1.53 6.32 -23.04
C LYS A 431 2.25 6.89 -24.25
N THR A 432 1.86 8.08 -24.68
CA THR A 432 2.48 8.74 -25.83
C THR A 432 3.94 9.07 -25.55
N VAL A 433 4.25 9.58 -24.36
CA VAL A 433 5.62 9.87 -23.96
C VAL A 433 6.43 8.59 -23.73
N GLU A 434 5.84 7.51 -23.21
CA GLU A 434 6.48 6.21 -23.08
C GLU A 434 6.87 5.64 -24.45
N ASN A 435 5.93 5.63 -25.37
CA ASN A 435 6.13 5.20 -26.75
C ASN A 435 7.26 5.99 -27.41
N PHE A 436 7.15 7.32 -27.40
CA PHE A 436 8.13 8.20 -28.02
C PHE A 436 9.54 8.04 -27.41
N THR A 437 9.67 8.11 -26.09
CA THR A 437 10.98 8.08 -25.42
C THR A 437 11.64 6.70 -25.49
N THR A 438 10.85 5.63 -25.53
CA THR A 438 11.37 4.27 -25.73
C THR A 438 11.85 4.07 -27.16
N HIS A 439 11.13 4.56 -28.17
CA HIS A 439 11.63 4.61 -29.55
C HIS A 439 12.93 5.41 -29.67
N CYS A 440 13.04 6.56 -28.98
CA CYS A 440 14.29 7.33 -28.93
C CYS A 440 15.45 6.51 -28.36
N ARG A 441 15.26 5.85 -27.21
CA ARG A 441 16.31 5.04 -26.57
C ARG A 441 16.74 3.82 -27.40
N ASN A 442 15.81 3.26 -28.17
CA ASN A 442 16.08 2.12 -29.04
C ASN A 442 16.74 2.53 -30.37
N GLY A 443 17.01 3.83 -30.59
CA GLY A 443 17.54 4.34 -31.85
C GLY A 443 16.55 4.21 -33.02
N TYR A 444 15.25 4.05 -32.75
CA TYR A 444 14.23 3.83 -33.77
C TYR A 444 14.10 5.02 -34.73
N TYR A 445 14.31 6.24 -34.21
CA TYR A 445 14.23 7.48 -34.98
C TYR A 445 15.55 7.86 -35.68
N ASP A 446 16.61 7.08 -35.47
CA ASP A 446 17.94 7.40 -36.00
C ASP A 446 17.94 7.29 -37.54
N ASN A 447 18.44 8.34 -38.18
CA ASN A 447 18.47 8.55 -39.63
C ASN A 447 17.10 8.66 -40.33
N LEU A 448 15.99 8.78 -39.59
CA LEU A 448 14.68 8.97 -40.21
C LEU A 448 14.53 10.38 -40.80
N ILE A 449 13.84 10.45 -41.94
CA ILE A 449 13.65 11.69 -42.69
C ILE A 449 12.38 12.44 -42.24
N PHE A 450 12.40 13.76 -42.35
CA PHE A 450 11.17 14.55 -42.38
C PHE A 450 10.50 14.34 -43.75
N HIS A 451 9.66 13.31 -43.85
CA HIS A 451 9.06 12.88 -45.11
C HIS A 451 7.97 13.82 -45.62
N ARG A 452 7.46 14.72 -44.76
CA ARG A 452 6.43 15.69 -45.12
C ARG A 452 6.64 17.03 -44.40
N VAL A 453 6.76 18.11 -45.17
CA VAL A 453 7.04 19.47 -44.69
C VAL A 453 6.10 20.46 -45.38
N ILE A 454 5.18 21.05 -44.63
CA ILE A 454 4.18 21.98 -45.17
C ILE A 454 4.41 23.38 -44.58
N LYS A 455 4.77 24.31 -45.45
CA LYS A 455 5.01 25.71 -45.07
C LYS A 455 3.74 26.37 -44.54
N GLY A 456 3.85 27.01 -43.38
CA GLY A 456 2.75 27.63 -42.65
C GLY A 456 1.86 26.63 -41.92
N PHE A 457 2.32 25.40 -41.70
CA PHE A 457 1.54 24.37 -41.03
C PHE A 457 2.36 23.51 -40.06
N MET A 458 3.15 22.55 -40.56
CA MET A 458 3.87 21.59 -39.73
C MET A 458 4.98 20.84 -40.48
N ILE A 459 5.91 20.25 -39.74
CA ILE A 459 6.92 19.30 -40.20
C ILE A 459 6.66 17.93 -39.57
N GLN A 460 6.62 16.86 -40.36
CA GLN A 460 6.25 15.50 -39.93
C GLN A 460 7.38 14.50 -40.19
N THR A 461 7.54 13.57 -39.26
CA THR A 461 8.60 12.55 -39.24
C THR A 461 8.14 11.30 -38.46
N GLY A 462 9.05 10.36 -38.20
CA GLY A 462 8.81 9.18 -37.38
C GLY A 462 8.28 7.96 -38.15
N ASP A 463 8.38 7.98 -39.47
CA ASP A 463 8.07 6.85 -40.35
C ASP A 463 9.38 6.19 -40.87
N PRO A 464 9.65 4.91 -40.57
CA PRO A 464 10.79 4.18 -41.10
C PRO A 464 10.82 4.02 -42.62
N LEU A 465 9.66 4.02 -43.29
CA LEU A 465 9.58 3.90 -44.75
C LEU A 465 9.79 5.25 -45.46
N GLY A 466 9.53 6.35 -44.76
CA GLY A 466 9.70 7.71 -45.27
C GLY A 466 8.69 8.09 -46.37
N ASP A 467 7.52 7.45 -46.38
CA ASP A 467 6.42 7.67 -47.32
C ASP A 467 5.08 8.02 -46.64
N GLY A 468 5.05 8.03 -45.30
CA GLY A 468 3.91 8.35 -44.46
C GLY A 468 3.02 7.16 -44.13
N THR A 469 3.31 5.96 -44.65
CA THR A 469 2.45 4.77 -44.47
C THR A 469 2.96 3.80 -43.39
N GLY A 470 4.22 3.93 -42.99
CA GLY A 470 4.85 3.05 -42.01
C GLY A 470 4.85 3.59 -40.58
N GLY A 471 5.49 2.83 -39.70
CA GLY A 471 5.60 3.16 -38.28
C GLY A 471 4.67 2.34 -37.40
N GLN A 472 5.18 1.85 -36.27
CA GLN A 472 4.43 1.09 -35.27
C GLN A 472 4.84 1.54 -33.88
N SER A 473 3.91 1.47 -32.92
CA SER A 473 4.24 1.75 -31.52
C SER A 473 5.20 0.70 -30.94
N ILE A 474 5.76 1.00 -29.77
CA ILE A 474 6.59 0.06 -29.01
C ILE A 474 5.87 -1.23 -28.60
N TRP A 475 4.53 -1.26 -28.67
CA TRP A 475 3.71 -2.42 -28.36
C TRP A 475 3.34 -3.26 -29.59
N GLY A 476 3.83 -2.91 -30.79
CA GLY A 476 3.56 -3.64 -32.03
C GLY A 476 2.11 -3.54 -32.53
N ARG A 477 1.34 -2.58 -32.02
CA ARG A 477 -0.04 -2.28 -32.42
C ARG A 477 -0.33 -0.78 -32.28
N GLU A 478 -1.41 -0.30 -32.86
CA GLU A 478 -1.89 1.08 -32.63
C GLU A 478 -2.32 1.27 -31.16
N PHE A 479 -2.25 2.52 -30.66
CA PHE A 479 -2.68 2.88 -29.30
C PHE A 479 -3.57 4.13 -29.26
N GLU A 480 -4.28 4.30 -28.14
CA GLU A 480 -5.31 5.32 -27.96
C GLU A 480 -4.79 6.77 -27.96
N ASP A 481 -5.68 7.73 -28.18
CA ASP A 481 -5.38 9.16 -28.02
C ASP A 481 -5.44 9.60 -26.55
N GLU A 482 -4.54 10.51 -26.15
CA GLU A 482 -4.47 11.06 -24.79
C GLU A 482 -4.73 12.58 -24.80
N PHE A 483 -6.01 12.96 -24.88
CA PHE A 483 -6.40 14.38 -24.90
C PHE A 483 -6.49 14.97 -23.49
N HIS A 484 -5.78 16.07 -23.25
CA HIS A 484 -5.81 16.79 -21.96
C HIS A 484 -6.29 18.23 -22.14
N LYS A 485 -7.08 18.78 -21.21
CA LYS A 485 -7.70 20.13 -21.36
C LYS A 485 -6.70 21.28 -21.48
N SER A 486 -5.53 21.16 -20.85
CA SER A 486 -4.46 22.17 -20.90
C SER A 486 -3.60 22.09 -22.16
N LEU A 487 -3.66 20.99 -22.91
CA LEU A 487 -2.79 20.73 -24.05
C LEU A 487 -3.56 21.01 -25.35
N ARG A 488 -3.17 22.08 -26.04
CA ARG A 488 -3.86 22.61 -27.22
C ARG A 488 -2.85 23.05 -28.26
N HIS A 489 -3.26 23.05 -29.52
CA HIS A 489 -2.53 23.61 -30.66
C HIS A 489 -2.71 25.13 -30.74
N ASP A 490 -2.64 25.81 -29.59
CA ASP A 490 -2.94 27.24 -29.42
C ASP A 490 -1.80 28.16 -29.88
N ARG A 491 -0.59 27.63 -30.04
CA ARG A 491 0.63 28.35 -30.41
C ARG A 491 1.53 27.46 -31.28
N PRO A 492 2.44 28.05 -32.07
CA PRO A 492 3.41 27.28 -32.85
C PRO A 492 4.32 26.40 -31.98
N PHE A 493 5.02 25.50 -32.65
CA PHE A 493 6.02 24.58 -32.10
C PHE A 493 5.46 23.53 -31.13
N THR A 494 4.16 23.27 -31.22
CA THR A 494 3.48 22.17 -30.52
C THR A 494 3.82 20.85 -31.21
N VAL A 495 4.19 19.84 -30.42
CA VAL A 495 4.54 18.48 -30.87
C VAL A 495 3.36 17.55 -30.61
N SER A 496 2.92 16.83 -31.64
CA SER A 496 1.73 15.99 -31.58
C SER A 496 1.87 14.71 -32.41
N MET A 497 1.18 13.64 -32.01
CA MET A 497 1.18 12.38 -32.75
C MET A 497 0.49 12.52 -34.10
N ALA A 498 1.05 11.89 -35.14
CA ALA A 498 0.38 11.70 -36.42
C ALA A 498 -0.39 10.37 -36.39
N ASN A 499 -1.69 10.42 -36.61
CA ASN A 499 -2.59 9.27 -36.62
C ASN A 499 -3.41 9.25 -37.93
N ALA A 500 -3.94 8.08 -38.29
CA ALA A 500 -4.80 7.88 -39.48
C ALA A 500 -6.31 8.01 -39.15
N GLY A 501 -6.62 8.46 -37.93
CA GLY A 501 -7.95 8.49 -37.35
C GLY A 501 -7.89 8.32 -35.82
N PRO A 502 -9.03 8.43 -35.11
CA PRO A 502 -9.06 8.30 -33.66
C PRO A 502 -8.44 6.97 -33.20
N ASN A 503 -7.57 7.03 -32.18
CA ASN A 503 -6.90 5.89 -31.54
C ASN A 503 -6.00 5.05 -32.46
N THR A 504 -5.41 5.66 -33.49
CA THR A 504 -4.48 4.98 -34.42
C THR A 504 -3.04 5.50 -34.27
N ASN A 505 -2.61 5.79 -33.04
CA ASN A 505 -1.26 6.30 -32.80
C ASN A 505 -0.20 5.20 -33.01
N GLY A 506 0.86 5.54 -33.73
CA GLY A 506 2.00 4.65 -34.03
C GLY A 506 3.33 5.26 -33.57
N SER A 507 4.27 5.44 -34.50
CA SER A 507 5.56 6.10 -34.22
C SER A 507 5.69 7.50 -34.81
N GLN A 508 4.81 7.89 -35.73
CA GLN A 508 4.88 9.15 -36.44
C GLN A 508 4.42 10.33 -35.58
N PHE A 509 5.08 11.47 -35.72
CA PHE A 509 4.73 12.71 -35.02
C PHE A 509 5.04 13.93 -35.90
N PHE A 510 4.45 15.07 -35.55
CA PHE A 510 4.69 16.34 -36.23
C PHE A 510 4.94 17.49 -35.24
N ILE A 511 5.63 18.52 -35.73
CA ILE A 511 5.87 19.78 -35.03
C ILE A 511 5.19 20.89 -35.83
N THR A 512 4.25 21.59 -35.20
CA THR A 512 3.54 22.72 -35.82
C THR A 512 4.43 23.96 -35.95
N THR A 513 4.22 24.78 -36.97
CA THR A 513 4.94 26.06 -37.16
C THR A 513 4.04 27.28 -36.98
N VAL A 514 2.73 27.06 -36.89
CA VAL A 514 1.69 28.04 -36.57
C VAL A 514 0.71 27.46 -35.54
N ALA A 515 -0.21 28.26 -34.99
CA ALA A 515 -1.31 27.74 -34.20
C ALA A 515 -2.29 26.97 -35.10
N THR A 516 -2.71 25.78 -34.68
CA THR A 516 -3.59 24.88 -35.46
C THR A 516 -4.76 24.32 -34.63
N PRO A 517 -5.65 25.15 -34.04
CA PRO A 517 -6.69 24.69 -33.11
C PRO A 517 -7.66 23.65 -33.67
N TRP A 518 -7.79 23.55 -35.00
CA TRP A 518 -8.63 22.53 -35.66
C TRP A 518 -8.13 21.08 -35.52
N LEU A 519 -6.91 20.91 -34.99
CA LEU A 519 -6.30 19.63 -34.62
C LEU A 519 -6.58 19.22 -33.16
N ASP A 520 -7.12 20.13 -32.35
CA ASP A 520 -7.43 19.85 -30.94
C ASP A 520 -8.45 18.72 -30.79
N ASN A 521 -8.15 17.79 -29.88
CA ASN A 521 -8.91 16.55 -29.66
C ASN A 521 -9.00 15.64 -30.90
N LYS A 522 -8.09 15.80 -31.87
CA LYS A 522 -7.89 14.85 -32.99
C LYS A 522 -6.50 14.24 -32.97
N HIS A 523 -5.51 14.99 -32.49
CA HIS A 523 -4.13 14.53 -32.37
C HIS A 523 -3.62 14.80 -30.95
N THR A 524 -2.92 13.80 -30.39
CA THR A 524 -2.40 13.85 -29.02
C THR A 524 -1.19 14.79 -28.94
N VAL A 525 -1.37 15.94 -28.29
CA VAL A 525 -0.30 16.89 -27.99
C VAL A 525 0.52 16.35 -26.82
N PHE A 526 1.76 15.93 -27.08
CA PHE A 526 2.61 15.30 -26.05
C PHE A 526 3.90 16.07 -25.76
N GLY A 527 4.13 17.19 -26.43
CA GLY A 527 5.27 18.06 -26.16
C GLY A 527 5.24 19.41 -26.85
N ARG A 528 6.27 20.21 -26.61
CA ARG A 528 6.49 21.52 -27.24
C ARG A 528 7.98 21.81 -27.36
N VAL A 529 8.39 22.43 -28.47
CA VAL A 529 9.77 22.89 -28.63
C VAL A 529 10.04 24.05 -27.67
N ILE A 530 11.18 23.99 -26.99
CA ILE A 530 11.63 24.99 -26.02
C ILE A 530 12.94 25.69 -26.44
N LYS A 531 13.74 25.07 -27.31
CA LYS A 531 14.90 25.68 -27.99
C LYS A 531 15.06 25.06 -29.38
N GLY A 532 15.64 25.79 -30.33
CA GLY A 532 15.76 25.35 -31.73
C GLY A 532 14.52 25.65 -32.58
N MET A 533 13.72 26.66 -32.21
CA MET A 533 12.58 27.11 -33.02
C MET A 533 13.01 27.63 -34.39
N ASP A 534 14.18 28.26 -34.47
CA ASP A 534 14.85 28.68 -35.69
C ASP A 534 15.22 27.49 -36.59
N VAL A 535 15.66 26.37 -36.00
CA VAL A 535 15.91 25.12 -36.71
C VAL A 535 14.60 24.57 -37.29
N VAL A 536 13.52 24.49 -36.51
CA VAL A 536 12.20 24.05 -36.99
C VAL A 536 11.71 24.92 -38.15
N GLN A 537 11.87 26.24 -38.05
CA GLN A 537 11.53 27.17 -39.14
C GLN A 537 12.47 27.05 -40.36
N ALA A 538 13.72 26.66 -40.17
CA ALA A 538 14.65 26.41 -41.28
C ALA A 538 14.24 25.14 -42.03
N ILE A 539 13.88 24.07 -41.31
CA ILE A 539 13.35 22.82 -41.88
C ILE A 539 12.06 23.12 -42.65
N GLU A 540 11.15 23.94 -42.11
CA GLU A 540 9.91 24.33 -42.80
C GLU A 540 10.15 25.05 -44.14
N LYS A 541 11.26 25.80 -44.26
CA LYS A 541 11.58 26.62 -45.45
C LYS A 541 12.29 25.84 -46.57
N VAL A 542 12.63 24.57 -46.36
CA VAL A 542 13.26 23.75 -47.40
C VAL A 542 12.34 23.60 -48.61
N LYS A 543 12.94 23.46 -49.80
CA LYS A 543 12.15 23.24 -51.02
C LYS A 543 11.57 21.84 -51.01
N THR A 544 10.25 21.73 -51.17
CA THR A 544 9.52 20.47 -51.25
C THR A 544 8.95 20.24 -52.65
N ASP A 545 8.65 18.98 -52.94
CA ASP A 545 7.97 18.55 -54.16
C ASP A 545 6.43 18.73 -54.04
N ARG A 546 5.68 18.15 -55.00
CA ARG A 546 4.22 18.22 -55.01
C ARG A 546 3.53 17.41 -53.91
N ALA A 547 4.26 16.50 -53.25
CA ALA A 547 3.77 15.67 -52.15
C ALA A 547 4.25 16.21 -50.78
N ASP A 548 4.72 17.46 -50.74
CA ASP A 548 5.30 18.11 -49.56
C ASP A 548 6.58 17.43 -49.05
N LYS A 549 7.25 16.60 -49.86
CA LYS A 549 8.50 15.93 -49.49
C LYS A 549 9.71 16.80 -49.83
N PRO A 550 10.67 17.03 -48.92
CA PRO A 550 11.87 17.80 -49.21
C PRO A 550 12.70 17.24 -50.37
N TYR A 551 13.20 18.09 -51.28
CA TYR A 551 14.11 17.67 -52.35
C TYR A 551 15.47 17.22 -51.83
N GLN A 552 15.92 17.80 -50.72
CA GLN A 552 17.10 17.36 -49.98
C GLN A 552 16.63 16.83 -48.65
N ASP A 553 17.00 15.59 -48.34
CA ASP A 553 16.59 14.93 -47.10
C ASP A 553 17.05 15.74 -45.88
N VAL A 554 16.09 16.12 -45.06
CA VAL A 554 16.34 16.54 -43.68
C VAL A 554 16.12 15.33 -42.79
N LYS A 555 17.08 15.01 -41.93
CA LYS A 555 17.06 13.77 -41.12
C LYS A 555 17.21 14.06 -39.64
N ILE A 556 16.61 13.20 -38.82
CA ILE A 556 16.98 13.02 -37.42
C ILE A 556 18.23 12.16 -37.42
N LEU A 557 19.35 12.66 -36.88
CA LEU A 557 20.59 11.90 -36.74
C LEU A 557 20.46 10.91 -35.59
N ASN A 558 20.06 11.41 -34.43
CA ASN A 558 19.64 10.64 -33.27
C ASN A 558 18.81 11.53 -32.33
N ILE A 559 18.26 10.92 -31.27
CA ILE A 559 17.55 11.65 -30.23
C ILE A 559 18.19 11.37 -28.87
N THR A 560 18.74 12.41 -28.25
CA THR A 560 19.27 12.32 -26.89
C THR A 560 18.12 12.46 -25.91
N VAL A 561 17.91 11.41 -25.13
CA VAL A 561 17.07 11.43 -23.93
C VAL A 561 18.01 11.70 -22.74
N PRO A 562 18.01 12.90 -22.13
CA PRO A 562 18.83 13.19 -20.97
C PRO A 562 18.61 12.14 -19.88
N LYS A 563 19.70 11.70 -19.24
CA LYS A 563 19.59 10.84 -18.06
C LYS A 563 18.95 11.67 -16.96
N SER A 564 17.76 11.25 -16.54
CA SER A 564 17.05 11.76 -15.36
C SER A 564 17.83 11.48 -14.09
#